data_AF-A0AAU7GV57-F1
#
_entry.id   AF-A0AAU7GV57-F1
#
_cell.length_a   1.000
_cell.length_b   1.000
_cell.length_c   1.000
_cell.angle_alpha   90.00
_cell.angle_beta   90.00
_cell.angle_gamma   90.00
#
_symmetry.space_group_name_H-M   'P 1'
#
loop_
_entity.id
_entity.type
_entity.pdbx_description
1 polymer ?
#
loop_
_entity_poly.entity_id
_entity_poly.type
_entity_poly.pdbx_seq_one_letter_code
_entity_poly.pdbx_strand_id
1 'polypeptide(L)' 'MQDKKCGYCSKPVKPEEVIKSTLLYRNGSLLARKEKEYCSRRCASHDQMAHEG' A
#
# COMPACT_ATOMS: atom_id res chain seq x y z
N MET A 1 -17.97 7.79 9.95
CA MET A 1 -16.50 7.59 10.04
C MET A 1 -16.04 7.11 8.68
N GLN A 2 -15.03 7.73 8.07
CA GLN A 2 -14.50 7.26 6.79
C GLN A 2 -13.53 6.12 7.08
N ASP A 3 -13.98 4.88 6.90
CA ASP A 3 -13.13 3.70 7.00
C ASP A 3 -12.07 3.76 5.89
N LYS A 4 -10.82 4.07 6.28
CA LYS A 4 -9.69 3.98 5.37
C LYS A 4 -9.60 2.54 4.86
N LYS A 5 -9.37 2.35 3.57
CA LYS A 5 -9.27 1.01 2.98
C LYS A 5 -7.81 0.67 2.69
N CYS A 6 -7.46 -0.60 2.86
CA CYS A 6 -6.13 -1.10 2.60
C CYS A 6 -5.83 -1.00 1.11
N GLY A 7 -4.70 -0.40 0.75
CA GLY A 7 -4.26 -0.22 -0.64
C GLY A 7 -3.96 -1.52 -1.41
N TYR A 8 -4.00 -2.68 -0.74
CA TYR A 8 -3.82 -4.01 -1.32
C TYR A 8 -5.11 -4.84 -1.25
N CYS A 9 -5.55 -5.23 -0.05
CA CYS A 9 -6.68 -6.16 0.12
C CYS A 9 -8.06 -5.49 0.20
N SER A 10 -8.15 -4.15 0.05
CA SER A 10 -9.38 -3.35 0.14
C SER A 10 -10.18 -3.49 1.45
N LYS A 11 -9.64 -4.18 2.46
CA LYS A 11 -10.25 -4.29 3.78
C LYS A 11 -10.24 -2.95 4.52
N PRO A 12 -11.22 -2.69 5.39
CA PRO A 12 -11.19 -1.53 6.27
C PRO A 12 -9.95 -1.60 7.17
N VAL A 13 -9.28 -0.46 7.28
CA VAL A 13 -8.07 -0.25 8.08
C VAL A 13 -8.47 0.64 9.23
N LYS A 14 -8.24 0.14 10.44
CA LYS A 14 -8.41 0.99 11.62
C LYS A 14 -7.35 2.09 11.59
N PRO A 15 -7.71 3.35 11.87
CA PRO A 15 -6.74 4.44 11.90
C PRO A 15 -5.64 4.23 12.95
N GLU A 16 -5.89 3.43 14.00
CA GLU A 16 -4.88 3.06 15.01
C GLU A 16 -3.89 2.00 14.52
N GLU A 17 -4.28 1.15 13.57
CA GLU A 17 -3.46 0.04 13.05
C GLU A 17 -2.99 0.29 11.60
N VAL A 18 -3.16 1.52 11.10
CA VAL A 18 -2.81 1.88 9.72
C VAL A 18 -1.29 1.91 9.55
N ILE A 19 -0.79 1.08 8.63
CA ILE A 19 0.61 1.07 8.24
C ILE A 19 0.75 1.92 6.98
N LYS A 20 1.45 3.04 7.09
CA LYS A 20 1.88 3.82 5.93
C LYS A 20 3.16 3.20 5.37
N SER A 21 3.16 2.87 4.09
CA SER A 21 4.35 2.35 3.42
C SER A 21 4.51 2.99 2.04
N THR A 22 5.76 3.17 1.63
CA THR A 22 6.10 3.70 0.31
C THR A 22 6.08 2.58 -0.71
N LEU A 23 5.12 2.62 -1.62
CA LEU A 23 5.06 1.76 -2.80
C LEU A 23 5.98 2.34 -3.89
N LEU A 24 6.94 1.54 -4.35
CA LEU A 24 7.74 1.79 -5.53
C LEU A 24 7.04 1.09 -6.70
N TYR A 25 6.81 1.82 -7.77
CA TYR A 25 6.17 1.27 -8.97
C TYR A 25 6.84 1.84 -10.22
N ARG A 26 6.83 1.07 -11.30
CA ARG A 26 7.29 1.57 -12.61
C ARG A 26 6.21 2.45 -13.22
N ASN A 27 6.55 3.70 -13.46
CA ASN A 27 5.76 4.64 -14.25
C ASN A 27 6.45 4.82 -15.60
N GLY A 28 6.21 3.88 -16.51
CA GLY A 28 6.93 3.77 -17.79
C GLY A 28 8.41 3.42 -17.56
N SER A 29 9.31 4.29 -18.04
CA SER A 29 10.76 4.14 -17.89
C SER A 29 11.30 4.61 -16.53
N LEU A 30 10.47 5.25 -15.71
CA LEU A 30 10.88 5.83 -14.43
C LEU A 30 10.35 5.01 -13.25
N LEU A 31 11.15 4.93 -12.19
CA LEU A 31 10.72 4.44 -10.88
C LEU A 31 10.04 5.59 -10.12
N ALA A 32 8.76 5.43 -9.83
CA ALA A 32 7.97 6.36 -9.05
C ALA A 32 7.70 5.79 -7.65
N ARG A 33 7.49 6.68 -6.68
CA ARG A 33 7.18 6.34 -5.29
C ARG A 33 5.84 6.95 -4.91
N LYS A 34 4.99 6.17 -4.26
CA LYS A 34 3.67 6.60 -3.77
C LYS A 34 3.47 6.11 -2.35
N GLU A 35 3.07 7.00 -1.46
CA GLU A 35 2.64 6.60 -0.11
C GLU A 35 1.25 5.98 -0.16
N LYS A 36 1.12 4.80 0.44
CA LYS A 36 -0.14 4.07 0.56
C LYS A 36 -0.34 3.60 2.00
N GLU A 37 -1.60 3.43 2.36
CA GLU A 37 -2.04 2.96 3.67
C GLU A 37 -2.50 1.50 3.59
N TYR A 38 -2.02 0.68 4.53
CA TYR A 38 -2.26 -0.76 4.55
C TYR A 38 -2.74 -1.22 5.92
N CYS A 39 -3.50 -2.30 5.95
CA CYS A 39 -3.91 -2.94 7.20
C CYS A 39 -2.80 -3.76 7.86
N SER A 40 -1.68 -4.01 7.17
CA SER A 40 -0.55 -4.77 7.70
C SER A 40 0.70 -4.56 6.87
N ARG A 41 1.88 -4.75 7.47
CA ARG A 41 3.18 -4.77 6.76
C ARG A 41 3.23 -5.85 5.69
N ARG A 42 2.55 -6.98 5.92
CA ARG A 42 2.43 -8.07 4.95
C ARG A 42 1.72 -7.59 3.68
N CYS A 43 0.60 -6.87 3.81
CA CYS A 43 -0.09 -6.27 2.66
C CYS A 43 0.78 -5.24 1.93
N ALA A 44 1.52 -4.41 2.65
CA ALA A 44 2.45 -3.46 2.02
C ALA A 44 3.56 -4.17 1.21
N SER A 45 4.13 -5.24 1.76
CA SER A 45 5.17 -6.04 1.10
C SER A 45 4.60 -6.80 -0.11
N HIS A 46 3.39 -7.38 0.00
CA HIS A 46 2.72 -8.01 -1.14
C HIS A 46 2.40 -7.02 -2.26
N ASP A 47 1.96 -5.80 -1.93
CA ASP A 47 1.71 -4.75 -2.93
C ASP A 47 3.02 -4.36 -3.64
N GLN A 48 4.12 -4.21 -2.90
CA GLN A 48 5.43 -3.93 -3.49
C GLN A 48 5.88 -5.04 -4.46
N MET A 49 5.84 -6.30 -4.02
CA MET A 49 6.24 -7.43 -4.86
C MET A 49 5.37 -7.55 -6.13
N ALA A 50 4.08 -7.23 -6.04
CA ALA A 50 3.19 -7.23 -7.20
C ALA A 50 3.52 -6.14 -8.23
N HIS A 51 4.17 -5.06 -7.81
CA HIS A 51 4.60 -3.96 -8.67
C HIS A 51 6.07 -4.08 -9.14
N GLU A 52 6.85 -4.98 -8.54
CA GLU A 52 8.22 -5.31 -8.94
C GLU A 52 8.31 -6.47 -9.94
N GLY A 53 7.24 -7.26 -10.09
CA GLY A 53 7.13 -8.43 -10.99
C GLY A 53 6.86 -8.12 -12.46
#